data_AF-A0A4Q9KW53-F1
#
_entry.id   AF-A0A4Q9KW53-F1
#
_cell.length_a   1.000
_cell.length_b   1.000
_cell.length_c   1.000
_cell.angle_alpha   90.00
_cell.angle_beta   90.00
_cell.angle_gamma   90.00
#
_symmetry.space_group_name_H-M   'P 1'
#
loop_
_entity.id
_entity.type
_entity.pdbx_description
1 polymer ?
#
loop_
_entity_poly.entity_id
_entity_poly.type
_entity_poly.pdbx_seq_one_letter_code
_entity_poly.pdbx_strand_id
1 'polypeptide(L)'
;MYILAIEGSCNKLGIGILYKDKILSNLRRTYNAPDKTGCIPSLIGVHHRKEILTLLEESLKVANITLNEISIFCYTRGPGISAPLIICATVARTLAYLYDKPLIPVNHCIAHIEMGRLITKMINPVILYVSGGNNQLISYKSENIYDEKSGEVIKKSKRYKIFGETIDIAVGSFLDRMARVLNLP
;
A
#
# COMPACT_ATOMS: atom_id res chain seq x y z
N MET A 1 -19.29 -9.29 0.54
CA MET A 1 -18.06 -9.48 -0.25
C MET A 1 -16.89 -9.32 0.68
N TYR A 2 -16.08 -10.37 0.83
CA TYR A 2 -14.87 -10.35 1.65
C TYR A 2 -13.66 -10.03 0.75
N ILE A 3 -12.85 -9.07 1.17
CA ILE A 3 -11.64 -8.64 0.46
C ILE A 3 -10.46 -8.91 1.37
N LEU A 4 -9.44 -9.62 0.87
CA LEU A 4 -8.17 -9.79 1.55
C LEU A 4 -7.10 -8.99 0.80
N ALA A 5 -6.41 -8.08 1.50
CA ALA A 5 -5.38 -7.22 0.95
C ALA A 5 -4.02 -7.44 1.62
N ILE A 6 -2.96 -7.55 0.82
CA ILE A 6 -1.58 -7.71 1.29
C ILE A 6 -0.78 -6.44 0.96
N GLU A 7 -0.21 -5.82 2.00
CA GLU A 7 0.65 -4.63 1.90
C GLU A 7 2.07 -4.99 2.34
N GLY A 8 3.07 -4.62 1.54
CA GLY A 8 4.49 -4.88 1.82
C GLY A 8 5.40 -4.07 0.92
N SER A 9 5.10 -2.79 0.75
CA SER A 9 5.88 -1.86 -0.08
C SER A 9 7.20 -1.42 0.58
N CYS A 10 7.32 -1.53 1.91
CA CYS A 10 8.47 -1.04 2.67
C CYS A 10 8.78 -1.98 3.85
N ASN A 11 9.22 -1.46 5.00
CA ASN A 11 9.60 -2.28 6.15
C ASN A 11 8.41 -2.83 6.95
N LYS A 12 7.17 -2.47 6.61
CA LYS A 12 5.97 -3.03 7.22
C LYS A 12 5.30 -4.01 6.27
N LEU A 13 4.98 -5.19 6.79
CA LEU A 13 4.13 -6.19 6.17
C LEU A 13 2.76 -6.14 6.86
N GLY A 14 1.69 -6.00 6.11
CA GLY A 14 0.32 -5.96 6.63
C GLY A 14 -0.62 -6.84 5.83
N ILE A 15 -1.58 -7.46 6.53
CA ILE A 15 -2.69 -8.18 5.90
C ILE A 15 -3.99 -7.65 6.50
N GLY A 16 -4.84 -7.14 5.61
CA GLY A 16 -6.15 -6.59 5.96
C GLY A 16 -7.27 -7.45 5.38
N ILE A 17 -8.33 -7.64 6.14
CA ILE A 17 -9.57 -8.28 5.68
C ILE A 17 -10.73 -7.32 5.90
N LEU A 18 -11.48 -7.04 4.83
CA LEU A 18 -12.65 -6.17 4.86
C LEU A 18 -13.91 -6.94 4.45
N TYR A 19 -15.03 -6.60 5.07
CA TYR A 19 -16.36 -6.96 4.61
C TYR A 19 -17.17 -5.69 4.35
N LYS A 20 -17.42 -5.42 3.06
CA LYS A 20 -17.95 -4.11 2.60
C LYS A 20 -17.03 -2.97 3.07
N ASP A 21 -17.52 -2.09 3.92
CA ASP A 21 -16.84 -0.93 4.50
C ASP A 21 -16.26 -1.18 5.90
N LYS A 22 -16.45 -2.40 6.44
CA LYS A 22 -15.97 -2.78 7.77
C LYS A 22 -14.62 -3.49 7.68
N ILE A 23 -13.69 -3.07 8.52
CA ILE A 23 -12.40 -3.72 8.72
C ILE A 23 -12.61 -4.85 9.74
N LEU A 24 -12.40 -6.10 9.31
CA LEU A 24 -12.49 -7.29 10.16
C LEU A 24 -11.13 -7.69 10.74
N SER A 25 -10.06 -7.45 9.99
CA SER A 25 -8.69 -7.65 10.43
C SER A 25 -7.75 -6.63 9.78
N ASN A 26 -6.71 -6.21 10.49
CA ASN A 26 -5.71 -5.25 10.01
C ASN A 26 -4.37 -5.48 10.74
N LEU A 27 -3.86 -6.71 10.69
CA LEU A 27 -2.65 -7.09 11.40
C LEU A 27 -1.40 -6.64 10.64
N ARG A 28 -0.33 -6.36 11.38
CA ARG A 28 0.93 -5.86 10.84
C ARG A 28 2.13 -6.45 11.57
N ARG A 29 3.23 -6.62 10.84
CA ARG A 29 4.58 -6.88 11.33
C ARG A 29 5.54 -5.84 10.76
N THR A 30 6.44 -5.35 11.59
CA THR A 30 7.44 -4.35 11.19
C THR A 30 8.82 -4.97 11.26
N TYR A 31 9.56 -4.92 10.15
CA TYR A 31 10.99 -5.14 10.16
C TYR A 31 11.66 -3.95 10.86
N ASN A 32 12.23 -4.23 12.02
CA ASN A 32 13.08 -3.30 12.75
C ASN A 32 14.52 -3.58 12.33
N ALA A 33 15.14 -2.59 11.68
CA ALA A 33 16.54 -2.70 11.30
C ALA A 33 17.43 -2.72 12.56
N PRO A 34 18.54 -3.48 12.55
CA PRO A 34 19.56 -3.35 13.59
C PRO A 34 20.01 -1.90 13.75
N ASP A 35 20.40 -1.54 14.97
CA ASP A 35 20.80 -0.17 15.31
C ASP A 35 21.73 0.44 14.26
N LYS A 36 21.38 1.64 13.80
CA LYS A 36 22.16 2.44 12.83
C LYS A 36 22.25 1.89 11.40
N THR A 37 21.68 0.72 11.08
CA THR A 37 21.87 0.08 9.75
C THR A 37 20.83 0.45 8.68
N GLY A 38 19.76 1.16 9.04
CA GLY A 38 18.72 1.56 8.10
C GLY A 38 17.98 0.38 7.43
N CYS A 39 17.01 0.68 6.57
CA CYS A 39 16.17 -0.33 5.93
C CYS A 39 16.86 -0.95 4.70
N ILE A 40 17.56 -2.08 4.87
CA ILE A 40 18.21 -2.82 3.77
C ILE A 40 17.18 -3.67 3.00
N PRO A 41 16.97 -3.46 1.68
CA PRO A 41 15.94 -4.14 0.90
C PRO A 41 15.91 -5.67 0.99
N SER A 42 17.08 -6.32 0.94
CA SER A 42 17.19 -7.78 0.98
C SER A 42 16.73 -8.36 2.33
N LEU A 43 17.09 -7.72 3.44
CA LEU A 43 16.70 -8.14 4.79
C LEU A 43 15.20 -7.95 5.04
N ILE A 44 14.63 -6.86 4.53
CA ILE A 44 13.17 -6.65 4.55
C ILE A 44 12.46 -7.76 3.79
N GLY A 45 13.00 -8.17 2.64
CA GLY A 45 12.50 -9.31 1.88
C GLY A 45 12.54 -10.61 2.69
N VAL A 46 13.65 -10.91 3.37
CA VAL A 46 13.75 -12.08 4.25
C VAL A 46 12.69 -12.04 5.36
N HIS A 47 12.50 -10.89 6.00
CA HIS A 47 11.45 -10.70 7.00
C HIS A 47 10.05 -10.97 6.41
N HIS A 48 9.72 -10.36 5.27
CA HIS A 48 8.40 -10.54 4.67
C HIS A 48 8.14 -12.00 4.28
N ARG A 49 9.14 -12.70 3.74
CA ARG A 49 9.05 -14.12 3.40
C ARG A 49 8.77 -15.00 4.63
N LYS A 50 9.40 -14.68 5.76
CA LYS A 50 9.25 -15.43 7.01
C LYS A 50 7.86 -15.23 7.64
N GLU A 51 7.35 -14.00 7.61
CA GLU A 51 6.18 -13.62 8.40
C GLU A 51 4.83 -13.70 7.64
N ILE A 52 4.84 -13.66 6.30
CA ILE A 52 3.60 -13.47 5.50
C ILE A 52 2.55 -14.56 5.66
N LEU A 53 2.95 -15.83 5.77
CA LEU A 53 1.99 -16.93 5.93
C LEU A 53 1.42 -16.98 7.35
N THR A 54 2.27 -16.76 8.36
CA THR A 54 1.82 -16.65 9.76
C THR A 54 0.85 -15.49 9.93
N LEU A 55 1.17 -14.32 9.38
CA LEU A 55 0.31 -13.14 9.44
C LEU A 55 -1.02 -13.37 8.69
N LEU A 56 -1.00 -14.15 7.61
CA LEU A 56 -2.20 -14.50 6.86
C LEU A 56 -3.15 -15.36 7.71
N GLU A 57 -2.62 -16.41 8.34
CA GLU A 57 -3.40 -17.27 9.24
C GLU A 57 -3.98 -16.51 10.41
N GLU A 58 -3.17 -15.66 11.07
CA GLU A 58 -3.64 -14.79 12.14
C GLU A 58 -4.75 -13.85 11.67
N SER A 59 -4.61 -13.28 10.47
CA SER A 59 -5.58 -12.33 9.94
C SER A 59 -6.93 -12.99 9.69
N LEU A 60 -6.93 -14.21 9.15
CA LEU A 60 -8.13 -15.03 8.95
C LEU A 60 -8.80 -15.41 10.27
N LYS A 61 -8.01 -15.79 11.29
CA LYS A 61 -8.50 -16.07 12.65
C LYS A 61 -9.17 -14.85 13.27
N VAL A 62 -8.54 -13.67 13.19
CA VAL A 62 -9.11 -12.42 13.71
C VAL A 62 -10.40 -12.04 12.98
N ALA A 63 -10.45 -12.21 11.66
CA ALA A 63 -11.66 -11.97 10.87
C ALA A 63 -12.75 -13.05 11.05
N ASN A 64 -12.41 -14.18 11.69
CA ASN A 64 -13.25 -15.36 11.87
C ASN A 64 -13.84 -15.90 10.56
N ILE A 65 -13.00 -16.03 9.53
CA ILE A 65 -13.35 -16.57 8.22
C ILE A 65 -12.25 -17.48 7.68
N THR A 66 -12.59 -18.23 6.63
CA THR A 66 -11.68 -19.09 5.87
C THR A 66 -11.31 -18.46 4.52
N LEU A 67 -10.24 -18.95 3.89
CA LEU A 67 -9.82 -18.47 2.56
C LEU A 67 -10.90 -18.70 1.48
N ASN A 68 -11.74 -19.74 1.61
CA ASN A 68 -12.83 -20.01 0.67
C ASN A 68 -13.90 -18.91 0.63
N GLU A 69 -14.05 -18.16 1.72
CA GLU A 69 -15.03 -17.06 1.83
C GLU A 69 -14.51 -15.77 1.18
N ILE A 70 -13.20 -15.68 0.94
CA ILE A 70 -12.60 -14.53 0.26
C ILE A 70 -13.14 -14.42 -1.16
N SER A 71 -13.69 -13.25 -1.47
CA SER A 71 -14.26 -12.97 -2.78
C SER A 71 -13.23 -12.40 -3.75
N ILE A 72 -12.28 -11.60 -3.24
CA ILE A 72 -11.26 -10.90 -4.04
C ILE A 72 -9.96 -10.83 -3.23
N PHE A 73 -8.84 -11.07 -3.90
CA PHE A 73 -7.50 -10.80 -3.38
C PHE A 73 -6.95 -9.48 -3.93
N CYS A 74 -6.36 -8.69 -3.07
CA CYS A 74 -5.70 -7.43 -3.41
C CYS A 74 -4.26 -7.46 -2.95
N TYR A 75 -3.38 -6.76 -3.66
CA TYR A 75 -2.00 -6.58 -3.20
C TYR A 75 -1.43 -5.25 -3.67
N THR A 76 -0.47 -4.73 -2.94
CA THR A 76 0.25 -3.54 -3.34
C THR A 76 1.17 -3.83 -4.51
N ARG A 77 0.87 -3.24 -5.68
CA ARG A 77 1.71 -3.34 -6.88
C ARG A 77 2.89 -2.37 -6.83
N GLY A 78 2.73 -1.25 -6.12
CA GLY A 78 3.75 -0.22 -5.94
C GLY A 78 3.15 1.17 -5.80
N PRO A 79 3.98 2.22 -5.67
CA PRO A 79 5.45 2.17 -5.61
C PRO A 79 5.97 1.52 -4.30
N GLY A 80 7.27 1.18 -4.25
CA GLY A 80 7.90 0.59 -3.07
C GLY A 80 9.21 -0.14 -3.36
N ILE A 81 9.76 -0.78 -2.34
CA ILE A 81 10.99 -1.58 -2.41
C ILE A 81 10.69 -2.89 -3.16
N SER A 82 11.50 -3.20 -4.18
CA SER A 82 11.26 -4.33 -5.10
C SER A 82 11.18 -5.69 -4.40
N ALA A 83 12.14 -6.02 -3.55
CA ALA A 83 12.22 -7.33 -2.89
C ALA A 83 10.94 -7.70 -2.09
N PRO A 84 10.45 -6.89 -1.14
CA PRO A 84 9.22 -7.19 -0.41
C PRO A 84 7.96 -7.11 -1.29
N LEU A 85 7.90 -6.22 -2.29
CA LEU A 85 6.78 -6.17 -3.24
C LEU A 85 6.64 -7.48 -4.02
N ILE A 86 7.74 -8.04 -4.52
CA ILE A 86 7.73 -9.31 -5.26
C ILE A 86 7.19 -10.44 -4.38
N ILE A 87 7.59 -10.50 -3.11
CA ILE A 87 7.13 -11.52 -2.16
C ILE A 87 5.62 -11.43 -1.95
N CYS A 88 5.11 -10.23 -1.65
CA CYS A 88 3.68 -10.02 -1.43
C CYS A 88 2.86 -10.33 -2.68
N ALA A 89 3.35 -9.88 -3.85
CA ALA A 89 2.70 -10.15 -5.13
C ALA A 89 2.67 -11.65 -5.46
N THR A 90 3.73 -12.38 -5.15
CA THR A 90 3.78 -13.84 -5.34
C THR A 90 2.74 -14.55 -4.47
N VAL A 91 2.68 -14.24 -3.17
CA VAL A 91 1.67 -14.83 -2.28
C VAL A 91 0.25 -14.49 -2.73
N ALA A 92 -0.02 -13.23 -3.07
CA ALA A 92 -1.35 -12.82 -3.53
C ALA A 92 -1.78 -13.53 -4.83
N ARG A 93 -0.86 -13.66 -5.80
CA ARG A 93 -1.09 -14.39 -7.05
C ARG A 93 -1.34 -15.88 -6.81
N THR A 94 -0.54 -16.50 -5.93
CA THR A 94 -0.73 -17.91 -5.57
C THR A 94 -2.10 -18.14 -4.93
N LEU A 95 -2.52 -17.28 -3.99
CA LEU A 95 -3.85 -17.39 -3.37
C LEU A 95 -4.97 -17.20 -4.39
N ALA A 96 -4.90 -16.16 -5.22
CA ALA A 96 -5.91 -15.92 -6.25
C ALA A 96 -6.03 -17.09 -7.23
N TYR A 97 -4.90 -17.68 -7.62
CA TYR A 97 -4.87 -18.85 -8.50
C TYR A 97 -5.45 -20.10 -7.83
N LEU A 98 -5.02 -20.41 -6.60
CA LEU A 98 -5.47 -21.62 -5.88
C LEU A 98 -6.96 -21.64 -5.59
N TYR A 99 -7.55 -20.47 -5.34
CA TYR A 99 -8.98 -20.34 -4.98
C TYR A 99 -9.85 -19.87 -6.15
N ASP A 100 -9.28 -19.73 -7.34
CA ASP A 100 -9.94 -19.24 -8.56
C ASP A 100 -10.73 -17.94 -8.31
N LYS A 101 -10.04 -16.93 -7.75
CA LYS A 101 -10.64 -15.63 -7.39
C LYS A 101 -9.96 -14.47 -8.12
N PRO A 102 -10.67 -13.36 -8.36
CA PRO A 102 -10.07 -12.15 -8.91
C PRO A 102 -8.90 -11.63 -8.07
N LEU A 103 -7.87 -11.15 -8.76
CA LEU A 103 -6.71 -10.48 -8.19
C LEU A 103 -6.65 -9.02 -8.65
N ILE A 104 -6.62 -8.08 -7.71
CA ILE A 104 -6.56 -6.65 -8.00
C ILE A 104 -5.22 -6.06 -7.53
N PRO A 105 -4.37 -5.58 -8.46
CA PRO A 105 -3.19 -4.80 -8.08
C PRO A 105 -3.60 -3.39 -7.63
N VAL A 106 -3.08 -2.95 -6.49
CA VAL A 106 -3.42 -1.66 -5.87
C VAL A 106 -2.20 -0.73 -5.86
N ASN A 107 -2.42 0.56 -6.15
CA ASN A 107 -1.40 1.59 -5.97
C ASN A 107 -1.33 1.99 -4.49
N HIS A 108 -0.13 1.95 -3.91
CA HIS A 108 0.12 2.19 -2.49
C HIS A 108 -0.35 3.58 -2.03
N CYS A 109 -0.02 4.64 -2.79
CA CYS A 109 -0.39 6.01 -2.45
C CYS A 109 -1.91 6.21 -2.49
N ILE A 110 -2.58 5.65 -3.50
CA ILE A 110 -4.05 5.72 -3.62
C ILE A 110 -4.72 4.94 -2.49
N ALA A 111 -4.15 3.80 -2.06
CA ALA A 111 -4.69 3.04 -0.92
C ALA A 111 -4.67 3.87 0.37
N HIS A 112 -3.61 4.64 0.62
CA HIS A 112 -3.56 5.58 1.75
C HIS A 112 -4.69 6.62 1.69
N ILE A 113 -4.93 7.19 0.50
CA ILE A 113 -5.99 8.19 0.29
C ILE A 113 -7.36 7.56 0.52
N GLU A 114 -7.68 6.44 -0.14
CA GLU A 114 -9.00 5.81 -0.07
C GLU A 114 -9.31 5.26 1.33
N MET A 115 -8.31 4.69 2.02
CA MET A 115 -8.48 4.30 3.43
C MET A 115 -8.73 5.53 4.30
N GLY A 116 -7.99 6.62 4.10
CA GLY A 116 -8.21 7.89 4.78
C GLY A 116 -9.64 8.41 4.58
N ARG A 117 -10.13 8.40 3.35
CA ARG A 117 -11.52 8.80 3.02
C ARG A 117 -12.56 7.88 3.66
N LEU A 118 -12.33 6.58 3.66
CA LEU A 118 -13.24 5.59 4.26
C LEU A 118 -13.42 5.84 5.77
N ILE A 119 -12.32 6.10 6.47
CA ILE A 119 -12.31 6.28 7.93
C ILE A 119 -12.82 7.67 8.32
N THR A 120 -12.34 8.71 7.66
CA THR A 120 -12.66 10.11 8.03
C THR A 120 -13.93 10.65 7.37
N LYS A 121 -14.52 9.90 6.43
CA LYS A 121 -15.68 10.30 5.62
C LYS A 121 -15.47 11.58 4.80
N MET A 122 -14.22 11.98 4.58
CA MET A 122 -13.89 13.14 3.75
C MET A 122 -14.34 12.96 2.29
N ILE A 123 -14.95 14.01 1.74
CA ILE A 123 -15.42 14.07 0.35
C ILE A 123 -14.47 14.97 -0.44
N ASN A 124 -13.81 14.39 -1.45
CA ASN A 124 -12.92 15.10 -2.37
C ASN A 124 -11.85 16.01 -1.70
N PRO A 125 -11.07 15.51 -0.73
CA PRO A 125 -10.07 16.33 -0.03
C PRO A 125 -8.85 16.63 -0.91
N VAL A 126 -8.16 17.72 -0.58
CA VAL A 126 -6.74 17.89 -0.91
C VAL A 126 -5.94 17.11 0.12
N ILE A 127 -5.11 16.18 -0.33
CA ILE A 127 -4.38 15.24 0.52
C ILE A 127 -2.91 15.63 0.59
N LEU A 128 -2.39 15.77 1.80
CA LEU A 128 -0.95 15.74 2.06
C LEU A 128 -0.55 14.32 2.46
N TYR A 129 0.14 13.61 1.56
CA TYR A 129 0.64 12.26 1.80
C TYR A 129 2.11 12.32 2.21
N VAL A 130 2.40 12.01 3.47
CA VAL A 130 3.76 12.01 4.04
C VAL A 130 4.08 10.66 4.66
N SER A 131 5.23 10.09 4.32
CA SER A 131 5.72 8.81 4.82
C SER A 131 7.26 8.79 4.86
N GLY A 132 7.84 7.64 5.22
CA GLY A 132 9.27 7.39 5.10
C GLY A 132 9.79 7.46 3.66
N GLY A 133 8.94 7.21 2.67
CA GLY A 133 9.32 7.10 1.25
C GLY A 133 8.59 8.04 0.30
N ASN A 134 7.59 8.79 0.76
CA ASN A 134 6.78 9.66 -0.09
C ASN A 134 6.41 10.97 0.61
N ASN A 135 6.43 12.07 -0.16
CA ASN A 135 5.93 13.38 0.23
C ASN A 135 5.23 14.00 -0.97
N GLN A 136 3.90 13.99 -0.98
CA GLN A 136 3.12 14.42 -2.14
C GLN A 136 1.86 15.19 -1.69
N LEU A 137 1.57 16.30 -2.35
CA LEU A 137 0.32 17.02 -2.30
C LEU A 137 -0.55 16.54 -3.47
N ILE A 138 -1.65 15.85 -3.17
CA ILE A 138 -2.48 15.13 -4.13
C ILE A 138 -3.91 15.65 -4.05
N SER A 139 -4.59 15.79 -5.20
CA SER A 139 -6.04 16.01 -5.21
C SER A 139 -6.69 15.26 -6.38
N TYR A 140 -7.94 14.85 -6.18
CA TYR A 140 -8.72 14.17 -7.22
C TYR A 140 -9.26 15.21 -8.21
N LYS A 141 -8.92 15.04 -9.49
CA LYS A 141 -9.34 15.97 -10.53
C LYS A 141 -9.93 15.23 -11.71
N SER A 142 -11.02 15.79 -12.24
CA SER A 142 -11.54 15.47 -13.56
C SER A 142 -10.88 16.42 -14.57
N GLU A 143 -10.18 15.88 -15.54
CA GLU A 143 -9.55 16.66 -16.62
C GLU A 143 -10.02 16.12 -17.98
N ASN A 144 -10.22 17.02 -18.92
CA ASN A 144 -10.42 16.64 -20.32
C ASN A 144 -9.05 16.23 -20.90
N ILE A 145 -9.02 15.11 -21.60
CA ILE A 145 -7.96 14.70 -22.50
C ILE A 145 -8.37 15.19 -23.87
N TYR A 146 -7.48 15.94 -24.51
CA TYR A 146 -7.68 16.52 -25.83
C TYR A 146 -6.89 15.73 -26.87
N ASP A 147 -7.41 15.63 -28.08
CA ASP A 147 -6.63 15.21 -29.25
C ASP A 147 -5.68 16.35 -29.64
N GLU A 148 -4.39 16.05 -29.75
CA GLU A 148 -3.36 17.07 -29.97
C GLU A 148 -3.44 17.75 -31.35
N LYS A 149 -4.10 17.12 -32.35
CA LYS A 149 -4.20 17.65 -33.71
C LYS A 149 -5.46 18.48 -33.93
N SER A 150 -6.59 18.02 -33.40
CA SER A 150 -7.90 18.66 -33.57
C SER A 150 -8.27 19.62 -32.44
N GLY A 151 -7.63 19.49 -31.26
CA GLY A 151 -7.98 20.25 -30.07
C GLY A 151 -9.31 19.83 -29.44
N GLU A 152 -9.94 18.76 -29.92
CA GLU A 152 -11.22 18.27 -29.39
C GLU A 152 -11.03 17.40 -28.14
N VAL A 153 -12.02 17.42 -27.24
CA VAL A 153 -12.01 16.55 -26.05
C VAL A 153 -12.31 15.11 -26.47
N ILE A 154 -11.32 14.23 -26.40
CA ILE A 154 -11.49 12.81 -26.70
C ILE A 154 -11.94 11.98 -25.50
N LYS A 155 -11.62 12.42 -24.27
CA LYS A 155 -11.96 11.65 -23.07
C LYS A 155 -11.94 12.50 -21.81
N LYS A 156 -12.91 12.31 -20.91
CA LYS A 156 -12.78 12.79 -19.52
C LYS A 156 -12.00 11.77 -18.70
N SER A 157 -10.88 12.18 -18.14
CA SER A 157 -10.06 11.39 -17.23
C SER A 157 -10.28 11.85 -15.80
N LYS A 158 -10.55 10.89 -14.92
CA LYS A 158 -10.59 11.15 -13.47
C LYS A 158 -9.37 10.49 -12.85
N ARG A 159 -8.51 11.28 -12.22
CA ARG A 159 -7.25 10.81 -11.63
C ARG A 159 -6.91 11.55 -10.36
N TYR A 160 -6.19 10.88 -9.48
CA TYR A 160 -5.43 11.54 -8.42
C TYR A 160 -4.22 12.22 -9.06
N LYS A 161 -4.16 13.54 -8.98
CA LYS A 161 -3.09 14.38 -9.55
C LYS A 161 -2.16 14.85 -8.43
N ILE A 162 -0.86 14.71 -8.64
CA ILE A 162 0.18 15.28 -7.78
C ILE A 162 0.34 16.76 -8.18
N PHE A 163 0.14 17.66 -7.24
CA PHE A 163 0.31 19.12 -7.40
C PHE A 163 1.68 19.59 -6.94
N GLY A 164 2.28 18.86 -6.00
CA GLY A 164 3.64 19.10 -5.54
C GLY A 164 4.16 17.84 -4.87
N GLU A 165 5.46 17.61 -4.95
CA GLU A 165 6.14 16.50 -4.28
C GLU A 165 7.56 16.87 -3.91
N THR A 166 8.19 16.08 -3.05
CA THR A 166 9.62 16.23 -2.78
C THR A 166 10.42 16.01 -4.07
N ILE A 167 11.48 16.79 -4.26
CA ILE A 167 12.42 16.66 -5.39
C ILE A 167 13.64 15.80 -5.03
N ASP A 168 13.75 15.36 -3.78
CA ASP A 168 14.87 14.57 -3.26
C ASP A 168 14.42 13.42 -2.34
N ILE A 169 14.59 13.56 -1.02
CA ILE A 169 14.22 12.57 -0.03
C ILE A 169 12.87 12.93 0.59
N ALA A 170 12.13 11.90 0.99
CA ALA A 170 10.93 12.08 1.78
C ALA A 170 11.28 12.60 3.19
N VAL A 171 10.38 13.39 3.79
CA VAL A 171 10.52 13.95 5.14
C VAL A 171 10.72 12.86 6.19
N GLY A 172 10.05 11.71 6.05
CA GLY A 172 10.25 10.60 6.97
C GLY A 172 11.66 10.00 6.84
N SER A 173 12.18 9.85 5.62
CA SER A 173 13.58 9.43 5.42
C SER A 173 14.57 10.47 5.95
N PHE A 174 14.28 11.77 5.85
CA PHE A 174 15.10 12.81 6.45
C PHE A 174 15.14 12.68 7.98
N LEU A 175 13.98 12.56 8.62
CA LEU A 175 13.87 12.39 10.07
C LEU A 175 14.55 11.09 10.54
N ASP A 176 14.36 9.98 9.84
CA ASP A 176 15.00 8.69 10.15
C ASP A 176 16.54 8.79 10.05
N ARG A 177 17.07 9.55 9.08
CA ARG A 177 18.52 9.79 8.95
C ARG A 177 19.04 10.66 10.10
N MET A 178 18.32 11.73 10.43
CA MET A 178 18.66 12.61 11.55
C MET A 178 18.67 11.82 12.87
N ALA A 179 17.64 11.01 13.13
CA ALA A 179 17.56 10.16 14.32
C ALA A 179 18.78 9.23 14.44
N ARG A 180 19.18 8.58 13.34
CA ARG A 180 20.39 7.73 13.33
C ARG A 180 21.67 8.49 13.64
N VAL A 181 21.85 9.68 13.06
CA VAL A 181 23.03 10.52 13.33
C VAL A 181 23.08 10.97 14.78
N LEU A 182 21.91 11.27 15.37
CA LEU A 182 21.78 11.70 16.76
C LEU A 182 21.75 10.54 17.78
N ASN A 183 21.91 9.29 17.35
CA ASN A 183 21.76 8.09 18.18
C ASN A 183 20.41 8.00 18.91
N LEU A 184 19.34 8.46 18.27
CA LEU A 184 17.98 8.27 18.75
C LEU A 184 17.49 6.86 18.36
N PRO A 185 16.60 6.26 19.18
CA PRO A 185 16.01 4.96 18.89
C PRO A 185 15.14 4.97 17.63
#